data_AF-A0A2E2VV65-F1
#
_entry.id   AF-A0A2E2VV65-F1
#
_cell.length_a   1.000
_cell.length_b   1.000
_cell.length_c   1.000
_cell.angle_alpha   90.00
_cell.angle_beta   90.00
_cell.angle_gamma   90.00
#
_symmetry.space_group_name_H-M   'P 1'
#
loop_
_entity.id
_entity.type
_entity.pdbx_description
1 polymer ?
#
loop_
_entity_poly.entity_id
_entity_poly.type
_entity_poly.pdbx_seq_one_letter_code
_entity_poly.pdbx_strand_id
1 'polypeptide(L)'
;MDKKYNLTQFSHSLTLDQSINVNIKIKSCLEELDVNEFINFYKISNFWTGKFFIKRIINKIFKYQIKKKMIWNKNFWSLVNIRVFNTSMSINENLDLEKVLIHKTSNKRYSDIIKYKNFLLKDKNMGMPLYITGKSLNILGAKFRSNEVFILDGSRRLSANIILGKNPQIIIIEAKNKLNEE
;
A
#
# COMPACT_ATOMS: atom_id res chain seq x y z
N MET A 1 19.21 -15.16 2.09
CA MET A 1 18.34 -14.18 1.41
C MET A 1 17.56 -14.93 0.34
N ASP A 2 16.24 -15.03 0.48
CA ASP A 2 15.40 -15.69 -0.53
C ASP A 2 15.53 -14.96 -1.88
N LYS A 3 16.13 -15.63 -2.87
CA LYS A 3 16.32 -15.16 -4.26
C LYS A 3 15.00 -14.95 -5.03
N LYS A 4 13.84 -14.91 -4.35
CA LYS A 4 12.51 -14.90 -4.96
C LYS A 4 11.88 -13.50 -5.09
N TYR A 5 12.54 -12.45 -4.54
CA TYR A 5 11.98 -11.11 -4.41
C TYR A 5 12.94 -10.03 -4.92
N ASN A 6 12.50 -9.23 -5.88
CA ASN A 6 13.28 -8.10 -6.41
C ASN A 6 12.94 -6.75 -5.73
N LEU A 7 11.88 -6.68 -4.91
CA LEU A 7 11.50 -5.45 -4.20
C LEU A 7 12.17 -5.40 -2.83
N THR A 8 13.22 -4.57 -2.70
CA THR A 8 13.95 -4.37 -1.45
C THR A 8 13.53 -3.10 -0.72
N GLN A 9 13.13 -2.07 -1.46
CA GLN A 9 12.67 -0.80 -0.93
C GLN A 9 11.84 -0.02 -1.96
N PHE A 10 11.01 0.89 -1.46
CA PHE A 10 10.29 1.88 -2.27
C PHE A 10 9.96 3.11 -1.42
N SER A 11 9.60 4.22 -2.07
CA SER A 11 9.20 5.45 -1.39
C SER A 11 7.71 5.71 -1.56
N HIS A 12 7.07 6.30 -0.54
CA HIS A 12 5.67 6.70 -0.58
C HIS A 12 5.52 8.14 -0.08
N SER A 13 4.78 8.96 -0.80
CA SER A 13 4.51 10.32 -0.33
C SER A 13 3.39 10.38 0.70
N LEU A 14 3.64 11.09 1.80
CA LEU A 14 2.65 11.31 2.85
C LEU A 14 1.76 12.54 2.58
N THR A 15 2.21 13.46 1.71
CA THR A 15 1.54 14.73 1.37
C THR A 15 1.15 14.77 -0.11
N LEU A 16 0.17 15.60 -0.46
CA LEU A 16 -0.30 15.71 -1.84
C LEU A 16 0.72 16.38 -2.77
N ASP A 17 1.48 17.33 -2.23
CA ASP A 17 2.53 18.08 -2.93
C ASP A 17 3.84 17.31 -3.07
N GLN A 18 3.88 16.05 -2.62
CA GLN A 18 5.05 15.18 -2.66
C GLN A 18 6.28 15.66 -1.89
N SER A 19 6.13 16.70 -1.07
CA SER A 19 7.22 17.28 -0.30
C SER A 19 7.78 16.34 0.77
N ILE A 20 6.93 15.47 1.34
CA ILE A 20 7.33 14.51 2.36
C ILE A 20 7.18 13.08 1.84
N ASN A 21 8.29 12.36 1.80
CA ASN A 21 8.35 10.95 1.42
C ASN A 21 8.85 10.10 2.59
N VAL A 22 8.21 8.94 2.78
CA VAL A 22 8.73 7.87 3.61
C VAL A 22 9.42 6.84 2.73
N ASN A 23 10.62 6.45 3.11
CA ASN A 23 11.33 5.32 2.53
C ASN A 23 10.94 4.06 3.28
N ILE A 24 10.40 3.08 2.57
CA ILE A 24 9.93 1.81 3.11
C ILE A 24 10.89 0.73 2.62
N LYS A 25 11.64 0.14 3.54
CA LYS A 25 12.54 -0.98 3.29
C LYS A 25 11.87 -2.27 3.70
N ILE A 26 11.85 -3.25 2.80
CA ILE A 26 11.35 -4.60 3.05
C ILE A 26 12.44 -5.37 3.81
N LYS A 27 12.10 -5.90 4.99
CA LYS A 27 13.02 -6.72 5.79
C LYS A 27 12.89 -8.20 5.46
N SER A 28 11.65 -8.69 5.44
CA SER A 28 11.33 -10.08 5.18
C SER A 28 9.88 -10.23 4.71
N CYS A 29 9.62 -11.27 3.94
CA CYS A 29 8.27 -11.78 3.73
C CYS A 29 7.88 -12.61 4.95
N LEU A 30 6.69 -12.38 5.49
CA LEU A 30 6.18 -13.12 6.66
C LEU A 30 5.27 -14.26 6.22
N GLU A 31 4.36 -13.98 5.29
CA GLU A 31 3.38 -14.95 4.81
C GLU A 31 2.88 -14.58 3.40
N GLU A 32 2.44 -15.60 2.68
CA GLU A 32 1.64 -15.47 1.45
C GLU A 32 0.20 -15.80 1.80
N LEU A 33 -0.71 -14.87 1.55
CA LEU A 33 -2.13 -14.97 1.86
C LEU A 33 -2.86 -15.71 0.74
N ASP A 34 -3.88 -16.51 1.09
CA ASP A 34 -4.81 -17.02 0.09
C ASP A 34 -5.52 -15.85 -0.60
N VAL A 35 -5.45 -15.83 -1.93
CA VAL A 35 -5.97 -14.71 -2.72
C VAL A 35 -7.49 -14.61 -2.59
N ASN A 36 -8.21 -15.74 -2.56
CA ASN A 36 -9.67 -15.74 -2.51
C ASN A 36 -10.18 -15.31 -1.13
N GLU A 37 -9.56 -15.79 -0.07
CA GLU A 37 -9.84 -15.37 1.29
C GLU A 37 -9.58 -13.87 1.45
N PHE A 38 -8.39 -13.40 1.05
CA PHE A 38 -8.03 -11.99 1.16
C PHE A 38 -9.03 -11.09 0.43
N ILE A 39 -9.36 -11.39 -0.83
CA ILE A 39 -10.26 -10.52 -1.60
C ILE A 39 -11.68 -10.51 -1.04
N ASN A 40 -12.12 -11.57 -0.36
CA ASN A 40 -13.44 -11.66 0.21
C ASN A 40 -13.54 -10.95 1.57
N PHE A 41 -12.49 -11.01 2.39
CA PHE A 41 -12.53 -10.54 3.78
C PHE A 41 -11.78 -9.25 4.05
N TYR A 42 -10.87 -8.79 3.17
CA TYR A 42 -10.15 -7.55 3.40
C TYR A 42 -11.11 -6.35 3.50
N LYS A 43 -11.04 -5.65 4.64
CA LYS A 43 -11.84 -4.45 4.92
C LYS A 43 -11.06 -3.19 4.55
N ILE A 44 -11.40 -2.61 3.41
CA ILE A 44 -10.84 -1.34 2.97
C ILE A 44 -11.41 -0.20 3.81
N SER A 45 -10.57 0.76 4.20
CA SER A 45 -11.02 1.93 4.97
C SER A 45 -12.17 2.67 4.26
N ASN A 46 -13.26 2.94 4.98
CA ASN A 46 -14.48 3.60 4.47
C ASN A 46 -15.27 2.82 3.40
N PHE A 47 -14.92 1.56 3.14
CA PHE A 47 -15.66 0.67 2.24
C PHE A 47 -16.05 -0.62 2.97
N TRP A 48 -16.93 -1.38 2.33
CA TRP A 48 -17.29 -2.72 2.76
C TRP A 48 -16.22 -3.72 2.31
N THR A 49 -16.30 -4.93 2.84
CA THR A 49 -15.44 -6.05 2.46
C THR A 49 -15.82 -6.59 1.09
N GLY A 50 -14.87 -7.24 0.42
CA GLY A 50 -15.13 -8.02 -0.77
C GLY A 50 -14.44 -7.54 -2.05
N LYS A 51 -14.34 -8.48 -2.99
CA LYS A 51 -13.60 -8.35 -4.26
C LYS A 51 -14.00 -7.11 -5.05
N PHE A 52 -15.29 -6.78 -5.05
CA PHE A 52 -15.83 -5.60 -5.72
C PHE A 52 -15.18 -4.30 -5.22
N PHE A 53 -14.99 -4.15 -3.90
CA PHE A 53 -14.44 -2.93 -3.32
C PHE A 53 -12.95 -2.79 -3.60
N ILE A 54 -12.20 -3.89 -3.62
CA ILE A 54 -10.77 -3.86 -4.01
C ILE A 54 -10.63 -3.45 -5.47
N LYS A 55 -11.45 -4.03 -6.37
CA LYS A 55 -11.49 -3.60 -7.78
C LYS A 55 -11.85 -2.12 -7.90
N ARG A 56 -12.84 -1.67 -7.13
CA ARG A 56 -13.31 -0.28 -7.13
C ARG A 56 -12.25 0.69 -6.65
N ILE A 57 -11.46 0.36 -5.61
CA ILE A 57 -10.39 1.26 -5.14
C ILE A 57 -9.23 1.34 -6.14
N ILE A 58 -8.82 0.20 -6.74
CA ILE A 58 -7.82 0.18 -7.81
C ILE A 58 -8.30 1.08 -8.98
N ASN A 59 -9.52 0.85 -9.47
CA ASN A 59 -10.12 1.69 -10.51
C ASN A 59 -10.12 3.17 -10.13
N LYS A 60 -10.58 3.51 -8.91
CA LYS A 60 -10.68 4.90 -8.46
C LYS A 60 -9.33 5.61 -8.43
N ILE A 61 -8.30 4.95 -7.93
CA ILE A 61 -6.95 5.52 -7.79
C ILE A 61 -6.32 5.70 -9.17
N PHE A 62 -6.41 4.70 -10.03
CA PHE A 62 -5.65 4.68 -11.27
C PHE A 62 -6.40 5.15 -12.52
N LYS A 63 -7.72 5.40 -12.44
CA LYS A 63 -8.52 5.93 -13.58
C LYS A 63 -7.89 7.15 -14.23
N TYR A 64 -7.32 8.04 -13.43
CA TYR A 64 -6.68 9.28 -13.93
C TYR A 64 -5.19 9.10 -14.25
N GLN A 65 -4.53 8.10 -13.66
CA GLN A 65 -3.08 7.90 -13.81
C GLN A 65 -2.73 7.11 -15.08
N ILE A 66 -3.60 6.19 -15.52
CA ILE A 66 -3.29 5.26 -16.63
C ILE A 66 -3.44 5.92 -18.02
N LYS A 67 -4.07 7.11 -18.14
CA LYS A 67 -4.39 7.82 -19.41
C LYS A 67 -5.16 6.98 -20.46
N LYS A 68 -5.50 5.73 -20.12
CA LYS A 68 -6.29 4.77 -20.90
C LYS A 68 -7.29 4.07 -19.96
N LYS A 69 -8.38 3.56 -20.51
CA LYS A 69 -9.36 2.78 -19.75
C LYS A 69 -8.70 1.51 -19.23
N MET A 70 -8.72 1.32 -17.91
CA MET A 70 -8.25 0.09 -17.30
C MET A 70 -9.15 -1.08 -17.73
N ILE A 71 -8.53 -2.17 -18.21
CA ILE A 71 -9.26 -3.35 -18.68
C ILE A 71 -9.10 -4.44 -17.62
N TRP A 72 -10.20 -4.80 -16.97
CA TRP A 72 -10.17 -5.84 -15.96
C TRP A 72 -9.96 -7.21 -16.61
N ASN A 73 -8.74 -7.73 -16.49
CA ASN A 73 -8.45 -9.12 -16.83
C ASN A 73 -9.22 -10.04 -15.86
N LYS A 74 -10.07 -10.93 -16.39
CA LYS A 74 -10.85 -11.89 -15.59
C LYS A 74 -9.93 -12.79 -14.74
N ASN A 75 -8.72 -13.05 -15.23
CA ASN A 75 -7.70 -13.89 -14.61
C ASN A 75 -6.72 -13.09 -13.74
N PHE A 76 -6.93 -11.79 -13.50
CA PHE A 76 -6.00 -10.99 -12.70
C PHE A 76 -5.65 -11.63 -11.35
N TRP A 77 -6.66 -12.15 -10.64
CA TRP A 77 -6.48 -12.72 -9.31
C TRP A 77 -5.69 -14.03 -9.33
N SER A 78 -5.72 -14.80 -10.43
CA SER A 78 -4.88 -15.99 -10.56
C SER A 78 -3.44 -15.65 -10.92
N LEU A 79 -3.17 -14.41 -11.36
CA LEU A 79 -1.87 -13.92 -11.83
C LEU A 79 -1.10 -13.10 -10.78
N VAL A 80 -1.64 -12.95 -9.57
CA VAL A 80 -1.01 -12.19 -8.48
C VAL A 80 -0.82 -13.07 -7.24
N ASN A 81 0.18 -12.71 -6.45
CA ASN A 81 0.34 -13.14 -5.07
C ASN A 81 0.01 -11.97 -4.15
N ILE A 82 -0.45 -12.27 -2.95
CA ILE A 82 -0.70 -11.28 -1.90
C ILE A 82 0.13 -11.68 -0.71
N ARG A 83 1.05 -10.83 -0.29
CA ARG A 83 2.02 -11.18 0.75
C ARG A 83 2.11 -10.10 1.82
N VAL A 84 2.38 -10.55 3.04
CA VAL A 84 2.64 -9.67 4.18
C VAL A 84 4.14 -9.52 4.35
N PHE A 85 4.58 -8.28 4.52
CA PHE A 85 5.98 -7.95 4.70
C PHE A 85 6.23 -7.24 6.01
N ASN A 86 7.32 -7.63 6.67
CA ASN A 86 7.91 -6.84 7.73
C ASN A 86 8.73 -5.69 7.13
N THR A 87 8.66 -4.51 7.73
CA THR A 87 9.28 -3.30 7.17
C THR A 87 10.16 -2.55 8.17
N SER A 88 11.01 -1.68 7.64
CA SER A 88 11.49 -0.48 8.35
C SER A 88 11.14 0.75 7.53
N MET A 89 10.80 1.82 8.22
CA MET A 89 10.44 3.09 7.63
C MET A 89 11.40 4.16 8.10
N SER A 90 11.83 5.01 7.17
CA SER A 90 12.62 6.19 7.48
C SER A 90 12.05 7.41 6.77
N ILE A 91 12.07 8.53 7.49
CA ILE A 91 11.84 9.88 6.99
C ILE A 91 13.08 10.70 7.31
N ASN A 92 13.18 11.93 6.80
CA ASN A 92 14.28 12.83 7.15
C ASN A 92 14.32 13.04 8.68
N GLU A 93 15.48 12.79 9.30
CA GLU A 93 15.66 12.64 10.76
C GLU A 93 15.33 13.91 11.56
N ASN A 94 15.29 15.08 10.92
CA ASN A 94 15.03 16.37 11.58
C ASN A 94 13.60 16.91 11.36
N LEU A 95 12.68 16.10 10.82
CA LEU A 95 11.34 16.54 10.48
C LEU A 95 10.34 16.30 11.63
N ASP A 96 9.75 17.37 12.15
CA ASP A 96 8.52 17.28 12.95
C ASP A 96 7.34 16.94 12.03
N LEU A 97 7.14 15.64 11.77
CA LEU A 97 6.16 15.15 10.81
C LEU A 97 4.73 15.59 11.16
N GLU A 98 4.39 15.65 12.45
CA GLU A 98 3.05 16.02 12.89
C GLU A 98 2.74 17.48 12.57
N LYS A 99 3.68 18.40 12.87
CA LYS A 99 3.60 19.80 12.44
C LYS A 99 3.61 19.98 10.94
N VAL A 100 4.32 19.14 10.19
CA VAL A 100 4.28 19.26 8.73
C VAL A 100 2.93 18.82 8.18
N LEU A 101 2.40 17.70 8.68
CA LEU A 101 1.13 17.16 8.20
C LEU A 101 -0.06 18.07 8.50
N ILE A 102 -0.08 18.80 9.62
CA ILE A 102 -1.17 19.75 9.91
C ILE A 102 -1.29 20.85 8.84
N HIS A 103 -0.17 21.27 8.25
CA HIS A 103 -0.12 22.34 7.25
C HIS A 103 -0.16 21.82 5.80
N LYS A 104 0.32 20.60 5.56
CA LYS A 104 0.47 20.01 4.22
C LYS A 104 -0.63 19.02 3.83
N THR A 105 -1.65 18.87 4.66
CA THR A 105 -2.79 17.98 4.41
C THR A 105 -4.11 18.66 4.74
N SER A 106 -5.24 18.09 4.30
CA SER A 106 -6.55 18.65 4.64
C SER A 106 -6.89 18.40 6.11
N ASN A 107 -7.64 19.32 6.74
CA ASN A 107 -8.07 19.21 8.14
C ASN A 107 -8.72 17.85 8.46
N LYS A 108 -9.59 17.37 7.55
CA LYS A 108 -10.22 16.04 7.69
C LYS A 108 -9.17 14.92 7.69
N ARG A 109 -8.20 14.96 6.77
CA ARG A 109 -7.16 13.93 6.69
C ARG A 109 -6.25 13.97 7.90
N TYR A 110 -5.88 15.15 8.39
CA TYR A 110 -5.11 15.32 9.61
C TYR A 110 -5.86 14.75 10.82
N SER A 111 -7.13 15.10 11.01
CA SER A 111 -7.98 14.59 12.09
C SER A 111 -8.05 13.05 12.08
N ASP A 112 -8.23 12.44 10.90
CA ASP A 112 -8.20 10.98 10.76
C ASP A 112 -6.84 10.37 11.16
N ILE A 113 -5.72 11.02 10.81
CA ILE A 113 -4.37 10.56 11.19
C ILE A 113 -4.20 10.59 12.72
N ILE A 114 -4.59 11.68 13.37
CA ILE A 114 -4.54 11.82 14.84
C ILE A 114 -5.44 10.81 15.53
N LYS A 115 -6.65 10.58 14.99
CA LYS A 115 -7.54 9.53 15.48
C LYS A 115 -6.87 8.14 15.43
N TYR A 116 -6.20 7.82 14.33
CA TYR A 116 -5.49 6.54 14.19
C TYR A 116 -4.26 6.46 15.11
N LYS A 117 -3.50 7.55 15.27
CA LYS A 117 -2.42 7.65 16.27
C LYS A 117 -2.93 7.30 17.67
N ASN A 118 -4.05 7.89 18.07
CA ASN A 118 -4.67 7.64 19.38
C ASN A 118 -5.17 6.19 19.54
N PHE A 119 -5.59 5.53 18.47
CA PHE A 119 -5.94 4.10 18.52
C PHE A 119 -4.70 3.20 18.62
N LEU A 120 -3.62 3.53 17.91
CA LEU A 120 -2.36 2.80 17.96
C LEU A 120 -1.63 2.94 19.30
N LEU A 121 -1.86 4.02 20.04
CA LEU A 121 -1.40 4.20 21.43
C LEU A 121 -2.18 3.33 22.43
N LYS A 122 -3.39 2.89 22.05
CA LYS A 122 -4.25 1.99 22.84
C LYS A 122 -4.14 0.53 22.37
N ASP A 123 -3.08 0.21 21.63
CA ASP A 123 -2.81 -1.11 21.03
C ASP A 123 -3.97 -1.71 20.22
N LYS A 124 -4.82 -0.86 19.65
CA LYS A 124 -5.89 -1.33 18.76
C LYS A 124 -5.29 -1.71 17.41
N ASN A 125 -5.63 -2.90 16.92
CA ASN A 125 -5.28 -3.31 15.56
C ASN A 125 -6.05 -2.46 14.54
N MET A 126 -5.32 -1.67 13.77
CA MET A 126 -5.88 -0.79 12.74
C MET A 126 -5.85 -1.41 11.34
N GLY A 127 -5.32 -2.63 11.21
CA GLY A 127 -5.04 -3.29 9.94
C GLY A 127 -3.79 -2.73 9.25
N MET A 128 -3.27 -3.50 8.30
CA MET A 128 -2.06 -3.18 7.56
C MET A 128 -2.35 -2.25 6.36
N PRO A 129 -1.46 -1.32 6.01
CA PRO A 129 -1.52 -0.64 4.73
C PRO A 129 -1.45 -1.63 3.56
N LEU A 130 -2.29 -1.43 2.54
CA LEU A 130 -2.36 -2.27 1.35
C LEU A 130 -1.73 -1.54 0.17
N TYR A 131 -0.82 -2.22 -0.51
CA TYR A 131 -0.11 -1.75 -1.69
C TYR A 131 -0.33 -2.68 -2.90
N ILE A 132 -0.02 -2.17 -4.08
CA ILE A 132 0.01 -2.91 -5.34
C ILE A 132 1.24 -2.51 -6.16
N THR A 133 1.88 -3.48 -6.81
CA THR A 133 3.02 -3.20 -7.69
C THR A 133 2.59 -2.68 -9.06
N GLY A 134 3.45 -1.90 -9.71
CA GLY A 134 3.28 -1.45 -11.09
C GLY A 134 3.17 -2.64 -12.05
N LYS A 135 3.94 -3.71 -11.81
CA LYS A 135 3.84 -4.96 -12.57
C LYS A 135 2.43 -5.58 -12.52
N SER A 136 1.79 -5.58 -11.34
CA SER A 136 0.39 -6.03 -11.20
C SER A 136 -0.57 -5.12 -11.98
N LEU A 137 -0.40 -3.80 -11.91
CA LEU A 137 -1.25 -2.85 -12.64
C LEU A 137 -1.09 -2.99 -14.16
N ASN A 138 0.09 -3.36 -14.65
CA ASN A 138 0.31 -3.57 -16.08
C ASN A 138 -0.51 -4.75 -16.64
N ILE A 139 -0.85 -5.76 -15.82
CA ILE A 139 -1.80 -6.83 -16.19
C ILE A 139 -3.19 -6.26 -16.54
N LEU A 140 -3.53 -5.10 -15.95
CA LEU A 140 -4.81 -4.39 -16.14
C LEU A 140 -4.73 -3.32 -17.24
N GLY A 141 -3.65 -3.33 -18.03
CA GLY A 141 -3.43 -2.39 -19.14
C GLY A 141 -2.75 -1.08 -18.74
N ALA A 142 -2.18 -0.99 -17.53
CA ALA A 142 -1.33 0.13 -17.16
C ALA A 142 0.05 0.07 -17.86
N LYS A 143 0.82 1.17 -17.75
CA LYS A 143 2.19 1.28 -18.27
C LYS A 143 3.15 1.84 -17.21
N PHE A 144 3.12 1.26 -16.02
CA PHE A 144 4.02 1.61 -14.91
C PHE A 144 5.32 0.81 -14.99
N ARG A 145 6.37 1.30 -14.34
CA ARG A 145 7.60 0.52 -14.18
C ARG A 145 7.34 -0.65 -13.23
N SER A 146 7.95 -1.80 -13.50
CA SER A 146 7.69 -3.03 -12.73
C SER A 146 8.02 -2.92 -11.24
N ASN A 147 8.97 -2.08 -10.87
CA ASN A 147 9.43 -1.84 -9.50
C ASN A 147 8.67 -0.70 -8.78
N GLU A 148 7.74 -0.01 -9.45
CA GLU A 148 6.90 0.98 -8.78
C GLU A 148 5.91 0.28 -7.84
N VAL A 149 5.61 0.92 -6.70
CA VAL A 149 4.70 0.40 -5.69
C VAL A 149 3.76 1.53 -5.27
N PHE A 150 2.47 1.24 -5.26
CA PHE A 150 1.43 2.23 -5.02
C PHE A 150 0.56 1.82 -3.86
N ILE A 151 0.19 2.77 -3.00
CA ILE A 151 -0.75 2.51 -1.92
C ILE A 151 -2.17 2.44 -2.47
N LEU A 152 -2.91 1.41 -2.08
CA LEU A 152 -4.35 1.28 -2.32
C LEU A 152 -5.16 1.78 -1.12
N ASP A 153 -4.75 1.39 0.08
CA ASP A 153 -5.48 1.68 1.31
C ASP A 153 -4.52 1.85 2.50
N GLY A 154 -4.96 2.61 3.51
CA GLY A 154 -4.22 2.75 4.77
C GLY A 154 -3.19 3.87 4.84
N SER A 155 -3.14 4.80 3.88
CA SER A 155 -2.16 5.92 3.90
C SER A 155 -2.18 6.74 5.18
N ARG A 156 -3.34 6.94 5.79
CA ARG A 156 -3.46 7.68 7.07
C ARG A 156 -2.94 6.86 8.26
N ARG A 157 -3.15 5.53 8.25
CA ARG A 157 -2.63 4.62 9.28
C ARG A 157 -1.11 4.52 9.20
N LEU A 158 -0.57 4.55 7.99
CA LEU A 158 0.87 4.63 7.74
C LEU A 158 1.45 5.90 8.39
N SER A 159 0.90 7.08 8.08
CA SER A 159 1.34 8.34 8.70
C SER A 159 1.28 8.28 10.23
N ALA A 160 0.20 7.74 10.79
CA ALA A 160 0.05 7.59 12.24
C ALA A 160 1.11 6.69 12.88
N ASN A 161 1.49 5.59 12.22
CA ASN A 161 2.58 4.73 12.70
C ASN A 161 3.93 5.47 12.66
N ILE A 162 4.21 6.19 11.58
CA ILE A 162 5.48 6.91 11.41
C ILE A 162 5.62 8.02 12.46
N ILE A 163 4.54 8.78 12.76
CA ILE A 163 4.54 9.77 13.85
C ILE A 163 4.91 9.13 15.20
N LEU A 164 4.48 7.89 15.43
CA LEU A 164 4.79 7.13 16.64
C LEU A 164 6.15 6.41 16.60
N GLY A 165 6.95 6.59 15.54
CA GLY A 165 8.20 5.84 15.34
C GLY A 165 8.01 4.33 15.15
N LYS A 166 6.79 3.89 14.81
CA LYS A 166 6.45 2.46 14.60
C LYS A 166 6.67 2.07 13.14
N ASN A 167 7.04 0.80 12.94
CA ASN A 167 7.24 0.19 11.63
C ASN A 167 6.12 -0.83 11.34
N PRO A 168 5.02 -0.43 10.65
CA PRO A 168 3.91 -1.34 10.42
C PRO A 168 4.29 -2.40 9.38
N GLN A 169 3.75 -3.60 9.57
CA GLN A 169 3.68 -4.58 8.49
C GLN A 169 2.80 -4.03 7.36
N ILE A 170 3.09 -4.45 6.13
CA ILE A 170 2.32 -4.04 4.94
C ILE A 170 1.91 -5.25 4.13
N ILE A 171 0.82 -5.11 3.39
CA ILE A 171 0.34 -6.11 2.43
C ILE A 171 0.64 -5.60 1.03
N ILE A 172 1.21 -6.44 0.16
CA ILE A 172 1.49 -6.09 -1.23
C ILE A 172 0.82 -7.10 -2.17
N ILE A 173 0.06 -6.57 -3.14
CA ILE A 173 -0.42 -7.32 -4.31
C ILE A 173 0.66 -7.25 -5.39
N GLU A 174 1.34 -8.35 -5.63
CA GLU A 174 2.44 -8.46 -6.60
C GLU A 174 2.11 -9.46 -7.71
N ALA A 175 2.52 -9.17 -8.94
CA ALA A 175 2.33 -10.10 -10.04
C ALA A 175 3.19 -11.34 -9.78
N LYS A 176 2.61 -12.53 -10.01
CA LYS A 176 3.39 -13.76 -10.06
C LYS A 176 4.50 -13.57 -11.08
N ASN A 177 5.73 -13.89 -10.69
CA ASN A 177 6.76 -14.10 -11.70
C ASN A 177 6.25 -15.27 -12.55
N LYS A 178 6.14 -15.08 -13.87
CA LYS A 178 6.26 -16.23 -14.75
C LYS A 178 7.57 -16.88 -14.32
N LEU A 179 7.51 -18.07 -13.72
CA LEU A 179 8.62 -19.00 -13.89
C LEU A 179 8.85 -18.99 -15.40
N ASN A 180 10.10 -18.77 -15.82
CA ASN A 180 10.47 -18.98 -17.20
C ASN A 180 9.85 -20.33 -17.58
N GLU A 181 8.83 -20.29 -18.44
CA GLU A 181 8.45 -21.47 -19.21
C GLU A 181 9.71 -21.69 -20.06
N GLU A 182 10.46 -22.72 -19.68
CA GLU A 182 11.59 -23.24 -20.45
C GLU A 182 11.19 -23.51 -21.89
#